data_AF-A0A429S3K9-F1
#
_entry.id   AF-A0A429S3K9-F1
#
_cell.length_a   1.000
_cell.length_b   1.000
_cell.length_c   1.000
_cell.angle_alpha   90.00
_cell.angle_beta   90.00
_cell.angle_gamma   90.00
#
_symmetry.space_group_name_H-M   'P 1'
#
loop_
_entity.id
_entity.type
_entity.pdbx_description
1 polymer ?
#
loop_
_entity_poly.entity_id
_entity_poly.type
_entity_poly.pdbx_seq_one_letter_code
_entity_poly.pdbx_strand_id
1 'polypeptide(L)'
;MSSTRVLDEDDAVELLAYLVSAARTQVDEAAEYAPLRLLTAAGRLADMIAPAASDGLRPFLEDIRQGFGETTLAAGDPDGYVDRLDGLCRTVALHLAASLGLDGRTP
;
A
#
# COMPACT_ATOMS: atom_id res chain seq x y z
N MET A 1 13.08 -21.44 -14.03
CA MET A 1 11.89 -20.69 -13.57
C MET A 1 11.94 -19.34 -14.24
N SER A 2 11.00 -19.02 -15.13
CA SER A 2 10.92 -17.69 -15.73
C SER A 2 10.46 -16.74 -14.65
N SER A 3 11.27 -15.73 -14.32
CA SER A 3 10.85 -14.67 -13.40
C SER A 3 9.82 -13.82 -14.13
N THR A 4 8.54 -14.01 -13.80
CA THR A 4 7.48 -13.09 -14.23
C THR A 4 7.78 -11.74 -13.59
N ARG A 5 8.01 -10.71 -14.41
CA ARG A 5 8.09 -9.33 -13.91
C ARG A 5 6.70 -8.93 -13.45
N VAL A 6 6.60 -8.50 -12.20
CA VAL A 6 5.35 -8.06 -11.57
C VAL A 6 5.12 -6.56 -11.80
N LEU A 7 6.18 -5.81 -12.10
CA LEU A 7 6.18 -4.39 -12.44
C LEU A 7 6.99 -4.20 -13.72
N ASP A 8 6.50 -3.41 -14.67
CA ASP A 8 7.27 -3.03 -15.85
C ASP A 8 8.05 -1.71 -15.64
N GLU A 9 8.80 -1.30 -16.66
CA GLU A 9 9.64 -0.11 -16.58
C GLU A 9 8.82 1.18 -16.52
N ASP A 10 7.68 1.25 -17.21
CA ASP A 10 6.83 2.44 -17.25
C ASP A 10 6.11 2.61 -15.91
N ASP A 11 5.56 1.53 -15.35
CA ASP A 11 4.96 1.51 -14.01
C ASP A 11 5.98 1.93 -12.94
N ALA A 12 7.20 1.40 -13.02
CA ALA A 12 8.27 1.74 -12.09
C ALA A 12 8.67 3.21 -12.17
N VAL A 13 8.78 3.76 -13.38
CA VAL A 13 9.08 5.18 -13.60
C VAL A 13 7.94 6.07 -13.12
N GLU A 14 6.68 5.69 -13.35
CA GLU A 14 5.52 6.43 -12.84
C GLU A 14 5.52 6.47 -11.31
N LEU A 15 5.70 5.33 -10.64
CA LEU A 15 5.73 5.28 -9.19
C LEU A 15 6.92 6.09 -8.62
N LEU A 16 8.09 6.02 -9.26
CA LEU A 16 9.25 6.83 -8.90
C LEU A 16 8.95 8.34 -9.04
N ALA A 17 8.36 8.75 -10.16
CA ALA A 17 8.00 10.15 -10.40
C ALA A 17 6.98 10.66 -9.37
N TYR A 18 5.99 9.83 -9.03
CA TYR A 18 5.04 10.14 -7.98
C TYR A 18 5.74 10.32 -6.62
N LEU A 19 6.59 9.38 -6.19
CA LEU A 19 7.29 9.46 -4.90
C LEU A 19 8.18 10.70 -4.78
N VAL A 20 8.95 11.02 -5.84
CA VAL A 20 9.84 12.19 -5.85
C VAL A 20 9.06 13.49 -5.81
N SER A 21 7.99 13.62 -6.61
CA SER A 21 7.15 14.82 -6.63
C SER A 21 6.35 14.98 -5.33
N ALA A 22 5.82 13.89 -4.78
CA ALA A 22 5.16 13.84 -3.48
C ALA A 22 6.10 14.35 -2.37
N ALA A 23 7.34 13.87 -2.34
CA ALA A 23 8.35 14.31 -1.36
C ALA A 23 8.65 15.80 -1.47
N ARG A 24 8.79 16.35 -2.69
CA ARG A 24 9.00 17.79 -2.87
C ARG A 24 7.80 18.59 -2.37
N THR A 25 6.58 18.18 -2.74
CA THR A 25 5.36 18.90 -2.38
C THR A 25 5.15 18.94 -0.87
N GLN A 26 5.49 17.84 -0.18
CA GLN A 26 5.36 17.74 1.27
C GLN A 26 6.17 18.76 2.07
N VAL A 27 7.25 19.32 1.51
CA VAL A 27 8.07 20.35 2.19
C VAL A 27 7.26 21.62 2.47
N ASP A 28 6.32 21.94 1.59
CA ASP A 28 5.54 23.18 1.65
C ASP A 28 4.11 22.95 2.20
N GLU A 29 3.73 21.70 2.45
CA GLU A 29 2.40 21.32 2.93
C GLU A 29 2.39 20.86 4.38
N ALA A 30 1.19 20.80 4.97
CA ALA A 30 1.00 20.34 6.33
C ALA A 30 1.36 18.86 6.49
N ALA A 31 1.87 18.48 7.68
CA ALA A 31 2.46 17.17 7.93
C ALA A 31 1.47 16.00 7.73
N GLU A 32 0.18 16.25 7.96
CA GLU A 32 -0.92 15.30 7.78
C GLU A 32 -1.10 14.80 6.34
N TYR A 33 -0.59 15.53 5.34
CA TYR A 33 -0.62 15.08 3.94
C TYR A 33 0.45 14.04 3.61
N ALA A 34 1.51 13.93 4.43
CA ALA A 34 2.59 12.98 4.14
C ALA A 34 2.09 11.52 4.22
N PRO A 35 1.38 11.11 5.28
CA PRO A 35 0.76 9.79 5.34
C PRO A 35 -0.21 9.52 4.18
N LEU A 36 -1.05 10.50 3.79
CA LEU A 36 -1.97 10.35 2.66
C LEU A 36 -1.23 10.11 1.33
N ARG A 37 -0.11 10.79 1.11
CA ARG A 37 0.73 10.58 -0.09
C ARG A 37 1.36 9.20 -0.10
N LEU A 38 1.80 8.70 1.05
CA LEU A 38 2.34 7.35 1.18
C LEU A 38 1.27 6.29 0.88
N LEU A 39 0.06 6.45 1.41
CA LEU A 39 -1.04 5.53 1.11
C LEU A 39 -1.46 5.58 -0.36
N THR A 40 -1.44 6.76 -0.98
CA THR A 40 -1.70 6.90 -2.41
C THR A 40 -0.63 6.16 -3.24
N ALA A 41 0.65 6.23 -2.85
CA ALA A 41 1.71 5.45 -3.50
C ALA A 41 1.45 3.93 -3.37
N ALA A 42 1.05 3.48 -2.18
CA ALA A 42 0.75 2.07 -1.93
C ALA A 42 -0.45 1.58 -2.76
N GLY A 43 -1.51 2.39 -2.86
CA GLY A 43 -2.67 2.09 -3.71
C GLY A 43 -2.30 2.00 -5.18
N ARG A 44 -1.52 2.96 -5.70
CA ARG A 44 -1.00 2.93 -7.08
C ARG A 44 -0.15 1.69 -7.35
N LEU A 45 0.76 1.36 -6.45
CA LEU A 45 1.58 0.15 -6.58
C LEU A 45 0.71 -1.11 -6.61
N ALA A 46 -0.30 -1.20 -5.74
CA ALA A 46 -1.24 -2.32 -5.72
C ALA A 46 -1.99 -2.46 -7.06
N ASP A 47 -2.40 -1.34 -7.66
CA ASP A 47 -3.04 -1.31 -8.98
C ASP A 47 -2.10 -1.78 -10.10
N MET A 48 -0.86 -1.28 -10.12
CA MET A 48 0.15 -1.63 -11.14
C MET A 48 0.49 -3.12 -11.11
N ILE A 49 0.61 -3.72 -9.92
CA ILE A 49 1.04 -5.11 -9.79
C ILE A 49 -0.10 -6.13 -9.87
N ALA A 50 -1.36 -5.72 -9.65
CA ALA A 50 -2.52 -6.62 -9.65
C ALA A 50 -2.69 -7.48 -10.92
N PRO A 51 -2.45 -6.99 -12.15
CA PRO A 51 -2.58 -7.79 -13.36
C PRO A 51 -1.61 -8.98 -13.42
N ALA A 52 -0.40 -8.80 -12.88
CA ALA A 52 0.66 -9.81 -12.85
C ALA A 52 0.74 -10.57 -11.51
N ALA A 53 -0.12 -10.22 -10.54
CA ALA A 53 -0.13 -10.81 -9.21
C ALA A 53 -0.62 -12.27 -9.24
N SER A 54 0.05 -13.10 -8.44
CA SER A 54 -0.39 -14.46 -8.18
C SER A 54 -1.74 -14.48 -7.45
N ASP A 55 -2.48 -15.58 -7.57
CA ASP A 55 -3.79 -15.73 -6.91
C ASP A 55 -3.71 -15.54 -5.40
N GLY A 56 -2.61 -15.93 -4.76
CA GLY A 56 -2.38 -15.73 -3.33
C GLY A 56 -2.08 -14.28 -2.92
N LEU A 57 -1.59 -13.45 -3.85
CA LEU A 57 -1.27 -12.04 -3.59
C LEU A 57 -2.47 -11.12 -3.82
N ARG A 58 -3.36 -11.46 -4.76
CA ARG A 58 -4.51 -10.62 -5.15
C ARG A 58 -5.40 -10.18 -3.98
N PRO A 59 -5.81 -11.04 -3.03
CA PRO A 59 -6.63 -10.61 -1.90
C PRO A 59 -5.94 -9.53 -1.06
N PHE A 60 -4.64 -9.65 -0.85
CA PHE A 60 -3.87 -8.64 -0.12
C PHE A 60 -3.85 -7.29 -0.87
N LEU A 61 -3.71 -7.30 -2.19
CA LEU A 61 -3.74 -6.06 -2.99
C LEU A 61 -5.11 -5.38 -2.93
N GLU A 62 -6.19 -6.16 -2.93
CA GLU A 62 -7.56 -5.67 -2.76
C GLU A 62 -7.75 -5.03 -1.37
N ASP A 63 -7.27 -5.69 -0.31
CA ASP A 63 -7.32 -5.16 1.06
C ASP A 63 -6.57 -3.81 1.18
N ILE A 64 -5.38 -3.70 0.56
CA ILE A 64 -4.60 -2.45 0.56
C ILE A 64 -5.35 -1.34 -0.19
N ARG A 65 -5.94 -1.64 -1.35
CA ARG A 65 -6.72 -0.68 -2.13
C ARG A 65 -7.94 -0.19 -1.35
N GLN A 66 -8.69 -1.11 -0.74
CA GLN A 66 -9.86 -0.77 0.05
C GLN A 66 -9.48 0.07 1.27
N GLY A 67 -8.47 -0.35 2.03
CA GLY A 67 -8.03 0.38 3.22
C GLY A 67 -7.50 1.78 2.90
N PHE A 68 -6.82 1.98 1.76
CA PHE A 68 -6.46 3.32 1.28
C PHE A 68 -7.68 4.21 1.03
N GLY A 69 -8.68 3.71 0.29
CA GLY A 69 -9.89 4.46 -0.02
C GLY A 69 -10.64 4.87 1.24
N GLU A 70 -10.80 3.94 2.17
CA GLU A 70 -11.45 4.19 3.46
C GLU A 70 -10.69 5.18 4.35
N THR A 71 -9.36 5.09 4.38
CA THR A 71 -8.52 5.99 5.19
C THR A 71 -8.57 7.42 4.66
N THR A 72 -8.60 7.59 3.33
CA THR A 72 -8.75 8.92 2.70
C THR A 72 -10.10 9.56 3.05
N LEU A 73 -11.18 8.77 3.08
CA LEU A 73 -12.51 9.25 3.48
C LEU A 73 -12.58 9.67 4.96
N ALA A 74 -11.75 9.07 5.81
CA ALA A 74 -11.67 9.38 7.24
C ALA A 74 -10.78 10.58 7.57
N ALA A 75 -10.20 11.29 6.59
CA ALA A 75 -9.28 12.41 6.85
C ALA A 75 -9.88 13.57 7.68
N GLY A 76 -11.22 13.66 7.79
CA GLY A 76 -11.91 14.63 8.65
C GLY A 76 -12.16 14.17 10.09
N ASP A 77 -11.79 12.94 10.44
CA ASP A 77 -11.94 12.32 11.77
C ASP A 77 -10.57 11.81 12.24
N PRO A 78 -9.81 12.57 13.05
CA PRO A 78 -8.45 12.23 13.42
C PRO A 78 -8.29 10.85 14.09
N ASP A 79 -9.21 10.48 14.97
CA ASP A 79 -9.15 9.20 15.68
C ASP A 79 -9.47 8.05 14.71
N GLY A 80 -10.55 8.19 13.94
CA GLY A 80 -10.91 7.22 12.90
C GLY A 80 -9.85 7.09 11.79
N TYR A 81 -9.10 8.16 11.51
CA TYR A 81 -7.98 8.16 10.57
C TYR A 81 -6.81 7.30 11.09
N VAL A 82 -6.40 7.51 12.34
CA VAL A 82 -5.32 6.74 12.98
C VAL A 82 -5.70 5.27 13.13
N ASP A 83 -6.92 4.97 13.56
CA ASP A 83 -7.40 3.59 13.70
C ASP A 83 -7.36 2.83 12.37
N ARG A 84 -7.64 3.50 11.24
CA ARG A 84 -7.57 2.91 9.91
C ARG A 84 -6.13 2.72 9.44
N LEU A 85 -5.23 3.66 9.72
CA LEU A 85 -3.80 3.46 9.49
C LEU A 85 -3.27 2.25 10.26
N ASP A 86 -3.64 2.10 11.52
CA ASP A 86 -3.28 0.94 12.33
C ASP A 86 -3.89 -0.36 11.77
N GLY A 87 -5.10 -0.28 11.23
CA GLY A 87 -5.74 -1.37 10.49
C GLY A 87 -4.91 -1.82 9.30
N LEU A 88 -4.47 -0.88 8.46
CA LEU A 88 -3.60 -1.16 7.30
C LEU A 88 -2.25 -1.78 7.73
N CYS A 89 -1.63 -1.25 8.79
CA CYS A 89 -0.42 -1.82 9.36
C CYS A 89 -0.62 -3.28 9.79
N ARG A 90 -1.75 -3.60 10.44
CA ARG A 90 -2.11 -4.99 10.80
C ARG A 90 -2.29 -5.86 9.56
N THR A 91 -2.98 -5.40 8.53
CA THR A 91 -3.17 -6.16 7.27
C THR A 91 -1.83 -6.53 6.65
N VAL A 92 -0.90 -5.58 6.54
CA VAL A 92 0.46 -5.83 6.02
C VAL A 92 1.21 -6.83 6.90
N ALA A 93 1.19 -6.63 8.23
CA ALA A 93 1.89 -7.52 9.16
C ALA A 93 1.36 -8.96 9.10
N LEU A 94 0.05 -9.15 9.02
CA LEU A 94 -0.59 -10.46 8.89
C LEU A 94 -0.22 -11.16 7.59
N HIS A 95 -0.24 -10.42 6.47
CA HIS A 95 0.18 -10.96 5.17
C HIS A 95 1.65 -11.41 5.20
N LEU A 96 2.54 -10.57 5.74
CA LEU A 96 3.96 -10.89 5.88
C LEU A 96 4.18 -12.11 6.78
N ALA A 97 3.53 -12.16 7.94
CA ALA A 97 3.65 -13.30 8.85
C ALA A 97 3.21 -14.61 8.18
N ALA A 98 2.08 -14.61 7.47
CA ALA A 98 1.61 -15.78 6.73
C ALA A 98 2.57 -16.18 5.60
N SER A 99 3.10 -15.21 4.84
CA SER A 99 4.04 -15.48 3.73
C SER A 99 5.36 -16.08 4.19
N LEU A 100 5.78 -15.78 5.42
CA LEU A 100 7.01 -16.26 6.04
C LEU A 100 6.80 -17.52 6.90
N GLY A 101 5.56 -18.01 7.04
CA GLY A 101 5.22 -19.13 7.91
C GLY A 101 5.38 -18.83 9.40
N LEU A 102 5.24 -17.57 9.79
CA LEU A 102 5.36 -17.08 11.18
C LEU A 102 4.02 -16.95 11.90
N ASP A 103 2.92 -17.37 11.27
CA ASP A 103 1.54 -17.27 11.76
C ASP A 103 1.18 -18.33 12.83
N GLY A 104 2.18 -19.06 13.33
CA GLY A 104 2.02 -20.03 14.42
C GLY A 104 1.18 -21.25 14.04
N ARG A 105 0.95 -21.49 12.73
CA ARG A 105 0.27 -22.68 12.21
C ARG A 105 1.23 -23.58 11.46
N THR A 106 2.10 -24.27 12.19
CA THR A 106 2.61 -25.59 11.78
C THR A 106 2.98 -26.37 13.06
N PRO A 107 2.79 -27.71 13.07
CA PRO A 107 2.48 -28.53 14.24
C PRO A 107 3.59 -28.65 15.29
#